data_AF-A0A7V9JLS7-F1
#
_entry.id   AF-A0A7V9JLS7-F1
#
_cell.length_a   1.000
_cell.length_b   1.000
_cell.length_c   1.000
_cell.angle_alpha   90.00
_cell.angle_beta   90.00
_cell.angle_gamma   90.00
#
_symmetry.space_group_name_H-M   'P 1'
#
loop_
_entity.id
_entity.type
_entity.pdbx_description
1 polymer ?
#
loop_
_entity_poly.entity_id
_entity_poly.type
_entity_poly.pdbx_seq_one_letter_code
_entity_poly.pdbx_strand_id
1 'polypeptide(L)'
;MSVLDREMYSEAEAARLLRVPQNTLNYWLQGGERRGKSYQPVIRPEPRSGRAPVTWAEFIEAGLLRSYRRGGIPMGELRAFIDILRARYEIPYPLADRRPYIAGRQLVLEAQEQAGLDPDFWLVAPVQGQLLLLPPSDAFLQRVSWEGDLAAEWRPHDDEASPVRIDPDLRHGRRSAASVRAPSGSTTTLAKTTTTLPTTSA
;
A
#
# COMPACT_ATOMS: atom_id res chain seq x y z
N MET A 1 11.64 16.30 -1.90
CA MET A 1 10.77 15.28 -2.50
C MET A 1 10.79 14.08 -1.58
N SER A 2 9.65 13.75 -0.98
CA SER A 2 9.56 12.66 0.00
C SER A 2 9.64 11.31 -0.72
N VAL A 3 9.99 10.23 -0.01
CA VAL A 3 9.88 8.85 -0.51
C VAL A 3 8.46 8.55 -1.00
N LEU A 4 7.46 9.18 -0.38
CA LEU A 4 6.04 9.08 -0.70
C LEU A 4 5.69 9.59 -2.11
N ASP A 5 6.38 10.63 -2.60
CA ASP A 5 6.11 11.24 -3.91
C ASP A 5 6.70 10.44 -5.07
N ARG A 6 7.52 9.42 -4.77
CA ARG A 6 8.31 8.73 -5.77
C ARG A 6 7.43 7.86 -6.66
N GLU A 7 7.52 8.06 -7.97
CA GLU A 7 6.87 7.24 -8.98
C GLU A 7 7.52 5.85 -9.04
N MET A 8 6.77 4.81 -8.70
CA MET A 8 7.30 3.46 -8.50
C MET A 8 6.92 2.47 -9.59
N TYR A 9 5.64 2.48 -9.95
CA TYR A 9 5.03 1.39 -10.70
C TYR A 9 4.17 1.92 -11.83
N SER A 10 4.07 1.15 -12.90
CA SER A 10 2.87 1.26 -13.75
C SER A 10 1.63 0.81 -12.95
N GLU A 11 0.45 1.29 -13.32
CA GLU A 11 -0.81 0.82 -12.68
C GLU A 11 -0.95 -0.71 -12.75
N ALA A 12 -0.55 -1.33 -13.87
CA ALA A 12 -0.58 -2.78 -14.04
C ALA A 12 0.36 -3.51 -13.05
N GLU A 13 1.57 -2.99 -12.86
CA GLU A 13 2.53 -3.58 -11.94
C GLU A 13 2.09 -3.41 -10.48
N ALA A 14 1.59 -2.23 -10.11
CA ALA A 14 1.03 -1.97 -8.79
C ALA A 14 -0.13 -2.91 -8.48
N ALA A 15 -1.08 -3.06 -9.42
CA ALA A 15 -2.22 -3.95 -9.27
C ALA A 15 -1.79 -5.42 -9.04
N ARG A 16 -0.78 -5.88 -9.78
CA ARG A 16 -0.21 -7.23 -9.60
C ARG A 16 0.40 -7.42 -8.21
N LEU A 17 1.19 -6.45 -7.74
CA LEU A 17 1.83 -6.52 -6.41
C LEU A 17 0.82 -6.44 -5.26
N LEU A 18 -0.23 -5.64 -5.44
CA LEU A 18 -1.36 -5.54 -4.51
C LEU A 18 -2.33 -6.72 -4.63
N ARG A 19 -2.21 -7.56 -5.66
CA ARG A 19 -3.15 -8.66 -5.96
C ARG A 19 -4.59 -8.17 -6.09
N VAL A 20 -4.79 -7.03 -6.75
CA VAL A 20 -6.11 -6.48 -7.09
C VAL A 20 -6.27 -6.43 -8.61
N PRO A 21 -7.50 -6.50 -9.15
CA PRO A 21 -7.71 -6.28 -10.59
C PRO A 21 -7.23 -4.89 -11.00
N GLN A 22 -6.56 -4.78 -12.15
CA GLN A 22 -6.04 -3.48 -12.63
C GLN A 22 -7.15 -2.44 -12.80
N ASN A 23 -8.34 -2.83 -13.29
CA ASN A 23 -9.48 -1.92 -13.42
C ASN A 23 -9.95 -1.38 -12.06
N THR A 24 -9.84 -2.18 -11.00
CA THR A 24 -10.19 -1.75 -9.64
C THR A 24 -9.20 -0.71 -9.13
N LEU A 25 -7.89 -0.95 -9.31
CA LEU A 25 -6.87 0.03 -8.94
C LEU A 25 -7.00 1.32 -9.77
N ASN A 26 -7.25 1.19 -11.08
CA ASN A 26 -7.49 2.33 -11.96
C ASN A 26 -8.68 3.16 -11.47
N TYR A 27 -9.79 2.52 -11.10
CA TYR A 27 -10.94 3.23 -10.51
C TYR A 27 -10.59 3.95 -9.20
N TRP A 28 -9.78 3.34 -8.32
CA TRP A 28 -9.33 4.01 -7.10
C TRP A 28 -8.43 5.23 -7.35
N LEU A 29 -7.63 5.20 -8.42
CA LEU A 29 -6.68 6.27 -8.73
C LEU A 29 -7.25 7.36 -9.65
N GLN A 30 -8.19 7.01 -10.52
CA GLN A 30 -8.69 7.90 -11.58
C GLN A 30 -10.18 8.17 -11.48
N GLY A 31 -10.89 7.44 -10.63
CA GLY A 31 -12.35 7.45 -10.63
C GLY A 31 -12.90 6.73 -11.87
N GLY A 32 -14.05 7.17 -12.35
CA GLY A 32 -14.62 6.62 -13.57
C GLY A 32 -16.03 7.10 -13.87
N GLU A 33 -16.61 6.59 -14.94
CA GLU A 33 -17.99 6.89 -15.30
C GLU A 33 -18.85 5.63 -15.22
N ARG A 34 -20.00 5.73 -14.56
CA ARG A 34 -20.95 4.63 -14.49
C ARG A 34 -22.37 5.16 -14.55
N ARG A 35 -23.17 4.64 -15.50
CA ARG A 35 -24.57 5.03 -15.71
C ARG A 35 -24.75 6.55 -15.88
N GLY A 36 -23.85 7.20 -16.62
CA GLY A 36 -23.86 8.64 -16.86
C GLY A 36 -23.48 9.51 -15.65
N LYS A 37 -23.01 8.90 -14.56
CA LYS A 37 -22.46 9.61 -13.40
C LYS A 37 -20.94 9.49 -13.40
N SER A 38 -20.26 10.62 -13.23
CA SER A 38 -18.83 10.67 -13.00
C SER A 38 -18.53 10.49 -11.52
N TYR A 39 -17.56 9.64 -11.22
CA TYR A 39 -17.06 9.35 -9.89
C TYR A 39 -15.62 9.84 -9.81
N GLN A 40 -15.32 10.60 -8.77
CA GLN A 40 -13.96 11.05 -8.48
C GLN A 40 -13.09 9.88 -8.02
N PRO A 41 -11.75 9.99 -8.11
CA PRO A 41 -10.83 9.00 -7.54
C PRO A 41 -11.11 8.72 -6.07
N VAL A 42 -10.60 7.64 -5.50
CA VAL A 42 -10.68 7.44 -4.04
C VAL A 42 -9.39 7.89 -3.37
N ILE A 43 -8.25 7.55 -3.98
CA ILE A 43 -6.92 7.77 -3.42
C ILE A 43 -6.36 9.13 -3.85
N ARG A 44 -6.43 9.45 -5.16
CA ARG A 44 -5.90 10.73 -5.64
C ARG A 44 -6.85 11.88 -5.29
N PRO A 45 -6.30 13.09 -5.00
CA PRO A 45 -7.13 14.29 -4.91
C PRO A 45 -7.92 14.51 -6.21
N GLU A 46 -7.22 14.44 -7.34
CA GLU A 46 -7.72 14.66 -8.70
C GLU A 46 -7.20 13.55 -9.64
N PRO A 47 -7.97 13.18 -10.69
CA PRO A 47 -7.49 12.25 -11.70
C PRO A 47 -6.29 12.83 -12.45
N ARG A 48 -5.39 11.96 -12.92
CA ARG A 48 -4.23 12.37 -13.71
C ARG A 48 -4.40 11.94 -15.15
N SER A 49 -4.05 12.83 -16.08
CA SER A 49 -4.08 12.54 -17.51
C SER A 49 -3.07 11.45 -17.90
N GLY A 50 -3.45 10.61 -18.85
CA GLY A 50 -2.55 9.61 -19.44
C GLY A 50 -2.23 8.45 -18.49
N ARG A 51 -1.10 7.76 -18.75
CA ARG A 51 -0.64 6.61 -17.97
C ARG A 51 0.29 7.05 -16.85
N ALA A 52 -0.18 7.93 -15.98
CA ALA A 52 0.59 8.44 -14.86
C ALA A 52 1.06 7.27 -13.96
N PRO A 53 2.36 7.19 -13.62
CA PRO A 53 2.85 6.17 -12.68
C PRO A 53 2.16 6.27 -11.31
N VAL A 54 2.10 5.12 -10.63
CA VAL A 54 1.64 5.03 -9.25
C VAL A 54 2.78 5.44 -8.32
N THR A 55 2.53 6.44 -7.46
CA THR A 55 3.51 6.86 -6.45
C THR A 55 3.57 5.87 -5.29
N TRP A 56 4.60 5.96 -4.46
CA TRP A 56 4.69 5.13 -3.26
C TRP A 56 3.53 5.38 -2.29
N ALA A 57 3.14 6.64 -2.08
CA ALA A 57 1.98 6.97 -1.25
C ALA A 57 0.68 6.34 -1.79
N GLU A 58 0.44 6.47 -3.10
CA GLU A 58 -0.72 5.88 -3.77
C GLU A 58 -0.75 4.36 -3.63
N PHE A 59 0.42 3.71 -3.73
CA PHE A 59 0.57 2.28 -3.56
C PHE A 59 0.23 1.84 -2.12
N ILE A 60 0.70 2.59 -1.12
CA ILE A 60 0.44 2.31 0.29
C ILE A 60 -1.05 2.48 0.62
N GLU A 61 -1.69 3.58 0.20
CA GLU A 61 -3.12 3.77 0.44
C GLU A 61 -3.98 2.73 -0.28
N ALA A 62 -3.61 2.33 -1.52
CA ALA A 62 -4.25 1.22 -2.20
C ALA A 62 -4.08 -0.12 -1.45
N GLY A 63 -2.95 -0.30 -0.76
CA GLY A 63 -2.70 -1.42 0.15
C GLY A 63 -3.67 -1.49 1.32
N LEU A 64 -4.08 -0.33 1.87
CA LEU A 64 -5.15 -0.28 2.86
C LEU A 64 -6.49 -0.67 2.24
N LEU A 65 -6.85 -0.11 1.10
CA LEU A 65 -8.12 -0.43 0.43
C LEU A 65 -8.24 -1.93 0.11
N ARG A 66 -7.13 -2.57 -0.25
CA ARG A 66 -7.03 -4.02 -0.43
C ARG A 66 -7.37 -4.81 0.85
N SER A 67 -7.12 -4.27 2.04
CA SER A 67 -7.37 -5.00 3.30
C SER A 67 -8.86 -5.23 3.55
N TYR A 68 -9.73 -4.43 2.93
CA TYR A 68 -11.17 -4.65 2.91
C TYR A 68 -11.51 -5.85 2.01
N ARG A 69 -11.50 -7.04 2.62
CA ARG A 69 -11.65 -8.34 1.97
C ARG A 69 -13.10 -8.73 1.63
N ARG A 70 -14.11 -8.06 2.19
CA ARG A 70 -15.53 -8.46 2.11
C ARG A 70 -16.43 -7.27 1.81
N GLY A 71 -17.44 -7.51 0.97
CA GLY A 71 -18.49 -6.52 0.66
C GLY A 71 -18.09 -5.52 -0.42
N GLY A 72 -19.10 -4.92 -1.05
CA GLY A 72 -18.88 -3.82 -1.98
C GLY A 72 -18.44 -2.59 -1.19
N ILE A 73 -17.16 -2.26 -1.22
CA ILE A 73 -16.58 -1.08 -0.55
C ILE A 73 -17.44 0.15 -0.89
N PRO A 74 -17.92 0.91 0.12
CA PRO A 74 -18.66 2.14 -0.12
C PRO A 74 -17.70 3.24 -0.59
N MET A 75 -17.34 3.20 -1.87
CA MET A 75 -16.28 4.05 -2.45
C MET A 75 -16.49 5.55 -2.22
N GLY A 76 -17.75 5.99 -2.18
CA GLY A 76 -18.10 7.39 -1.91
C GLY A 76 -17.80 7.80 -0.47
N GLU A 77 -18.25 7.01 0.50
CA GLU A 77 -17.97 7.23 1.93
C GLU A 77 -16.46 7.14 2.20
N LEU A 78 -15.79 6.17 1.59
CA LEU A 78 -14.34 6.02 1.75
C LEU A 78 -13.57 7.21 1.16
N ARG A 79 -13.99 7.73 0.00
CA ARG A 79 -13.42 8.97 -0.53
C ARG A 79 -13.66 10.13 0.44
N ALA A 80 -14.89 10.30 0.93
CA ALA A 80 -15.23 11.37 1.87
C ALA A 80 -14.36 11.31 3.15
N PHE A 81 -14.17 10.11 3.70
CA PHE A 81 -13.28 9.86 4.83
C PHE A 81 -11.83 10.31 4.54
N ILE A 82 -11.26 9.90 3.40
CA ILE A 82 -9.90 10.28 3.00
C ILE A 82 -9.80 11.79 2.75
N ASP A 83 -10.81 12.40 2.13
CA ASP A 83 -10.86 13.83 1.86
C ASP A 83 -10.88 14.66 3.15
N ILE A 84 -11.59 14.21 4.20
CA ILE A 84 -11.57 14.84 5.53
C ILE A 84 -10.16 14.76 6.12
N LEU A 85 -9.52 13.59 6.10
CA LEU A 85 -8.16 13.45 6.61
C LEU A 85 -7.17 14.33 5.83
N ARG A 86 -7.31 14.40 4.50
CA ARG A 86 -6.49 15.24 3.63
C ARG A 86 -6.62 16.71 4.00
N ALA A 87 -7.85 17.19 4.21
CA ALA A 87 -8.12 18.57 4.61
C ALA A 87 -7.59 18.89 6.01
N ARG A 88 -7.70 17.95 6.95
CA ARG A 88 -7.32 18.17 8.36
C ARG A 88 -5.82 18.08 8.60
N TYR A 89 -5.11 17.27 7.84
CA TYR A 89 -3.65 17.16 7.90
C TYR A 89 -2.91 18.02 6.86
N GLU A 90 -3.63 18.61 5.91
CA GLU A 90 -3.09 19.41 4.80
C GLU A 90 -2.03 18.67 3.96
N ILE A 91 -2.25 17.36 3.76
CA ILE A 91 -1.34 16.46 3.02
C ILE A 91 -2.14 15.56 2.08
N PRO A 92 -1.66 15.29 0.86
CA PRO A 92 -2.44 14.60 -0.17
C PRO A 92 -2.78 13.14 0.17
N TYR A 93 -1.88 12.45 0.86
CA TYR A 93 -1.95 11.01 1.15
C TYR A 93 -1.78 10.74 2.67
N PRO A 94 -2.75 11.15 3.49
CA PRO A 94 -2.61 11.16 4.95
C PRO A 94 -2.44 9.75 5.56
N LEU A 95 -2.95 8.71 4.91
CA LEU A 95 -2.89 7.34 5.42
C LEU A 95 -1.49 6.73 5.24
N ALA A 96 -0.73 7.21 4.26
CA ALA A 96 0.66 6.80 3.99
C ALA A 96 1.70 7.64 4.74
N ASP A 97 1.36 8.88 5.12
CA ASP A 97 2.31 9.85 5.69
C ASP A 97 2.33 9.89 7.22
N ARG A 98 1.18 9.73 7.90
CA ARG A 98 1.04 10.07 9.34
C ARG A 98 0.68 8.92 10.27
N ARG A 99 0.38 7.73 9.76
CA ARG A 99 -0.25 6.63 10.55
C ARG A 99 -1.37 7.15 11.46
N PRO A 100 -2.40 7.81 10.90
CA PRO A 100 -3.37 8.55 11.69
C PRO A 100 -4.12 7.66 12.69
N TYR A 101 -4.20 6.35 12.44
CA TYR A 101 -4.78 5.35 13.33
C TYR A 101 -3.90 5.00 14.57
N ILE A 102 -2.68 5.53 14.71
CA ILE A 102 -1.88 5.43 15.96
C ILE A 102 -1.95 6.74 16.75
N ALA A 103 -1.46 7.84 16.18
CA ALA A 103 -1.33 9.12 16.90
C ALA A 103 -2.55 10.04 16.76
N GLY A 104 -3.40 9.80 15.76
CA GLY A 104 -4.55 10.65 15.41
C GLY A 104 -5.90 9.95 15.54
N ARG A 105 -6.02 8.93 16.41
CA ARG A 105 -7.22 8.08 16.49
C ARG A 105 -8.52 8.85 16.67
N GLN A 106 -8.49 9.93 17.44
CA GLN A 106 -9.66 10.78 17.63
C GLN A 106 -10.10 11.46 16.32
N LEU A 107 -9.14 12.00 15.55
CA LEU A 107 -9.43 12.58 14.24
C LEU A 107 -9.91 11.50 13.25
N VAL A 108 -9.34 10.30 13.32
CA VAL A 108 -9.81 9.19 12.50
C VAL A 108 -11.28 8.90 12.83
N LEU A 109 -11.63 8.70 14.11
CA LEU A 109 -13.01 8.46 14.55
C LEU A 109 -13.97 9.54 14.03
N GLU A 110 -13.63 10.81 14.23
CA GLU A 110 -14.45 11.93 13.76
C GLU A 110 -14.63 11.91 12.24
N ALA A 111 -13.57 11.58 11.49
CA ALA A 111 -13.64 11.52 10.04
C ALA A 111 -14.50 10.34 9.53
N GLN A 112 -14.43 9.15 10.14
CA GLN A 112 -15.29 8.01 9.77
C GLN A 112 -16.77 8.34 10.05
N GLU A 113 -17.06 8.97 11.18
CA GLU A 113 -18.41 9.39 11.55
C GLU A 113 -18.95 10.47 10.59
N GLN A 114 -18.17 11.51 10.33
CA GLN A 114 -18.57 12.60 9.42
C GLN A 114 -18.75 12.13 7.97
N ALA A 115 -17.91 11.19 7.52
CA ALA A 115 -18.05 10.59 6.19
C ALA A 115 -19.25 9.66 6.07
N GLY A 116 -19.90 9.31 7.19
CA GLY A 116 -20.93 8.28 7.24
C GLY A 116 -20.40 6.91 6.81
N LEU A 117 -19.11 6.64 7.06
CA LEU A 117 -18.47 5.40 6.66
C LEU A 117 -19.13 4.22 7.37
N ASP A 118 -19.53 3.20 6.62
CA ASP A 118 -20.06 1.97 7.19
C ASP A 118 -19.07 1.39 8.26
N PRO A 119 -19.55 1.08 9.49
CA PRO A 119 -18.74 0.52 10.58
C PRO A 119 -17.90 -0.71 10.21
N ASP A 120 -18.31 -1.51 9.22
CA ASP A 120 -17.51 -2.65 8.73
C ASP A 120 -16.19 -2.21 8.08
N PHE A 121 -16.06 -0.93 7.71
CA PHE A 121 -14.90 -0.31 7.09
C PHE A 121 -14.18 0.68 8.02
N TRP A 122 -14.56 0.75 9.29
CA TRP A 122 -13.88 1.62 10.25
C TRP A 122 -12.46 1.14 10.54
N LEU A 123 -11.57 2.10 10.81
CA LEU A 123 -10.19 1.83 11.21
C LEU A 123 -10.02 1.83 12.72
N VAL A 124 -10.79 2.66 13.43
CA VAL A 124 -10.79 2.69 14.89
C VAL A 124 -12.23 2.67 15.43
N ALA A 125 -12.39 2.18 16.65
CA ALA A 125 -13.68 2.22 17.33
C ALA A 125 -13.51 2.50 18.84
N PRO A 126 -14.49 3.17 19.46
CA PRO A 126 -14.56 3.28 20.90
C PRO A 126 -14.96 1.93 21.52
N VAL A 127 -14.11 1.40 22.38
CA VAL A 127 -14.36 0.19 23.17
C VAL A 127 -14.07 0.54 24.63
N GLN A 128 -15.11 0.51 25.47
CA GLN A 128 -15.00 0.79 26.91
C GLN A 128 -14.26 2.11 27.24
N GLY A 129 -14.52 3.17 26.44
CA GLY A 129 -13.92 4.49 26.64
C GLY A 129 -12.49 4.66 26.07
N GLN A 130 -11.96 3.64 25.38
CA GLN A 130 -10.67 3.71 24.69
C GLN A 130 -10.86 3.57 23.17
N LEU A 131 -10.02 4.25 22.38
CA LEU A 131 -9.99 4.07 20.93
C LEU A 131 -9.04 2.93 20.56
N LEU A 132 -9.63 1.83 20.09
CA LEU A 132 -8.91 0.64 19.66
C LEU A 132 -8.81 0.59 18.13
N LEU A 133 -7.72 -0.01 17.64
CA LEU A 133 -7.55 -0.38 16.25
C LEU A 133 -8.48 -1.54 15.90
N LEU A 134 -9.17 -1.42 14.77
CA LEU A 134 -10.00 -2.50 14.23
C LEU A 134 -9.18 -3.42 13.31
N PRO A 135 -9.62 -4.67 13.08
CA PRO A 135 -8.86 -5.65 12.30
C PRO A 135 -8.35 -5.17 10.92
N PRO A 136 -9.10 -4.39 10.11
CA PRO A 136 -8.60 -3.89 8.83
C PRO A 136 -7.38 -2.96 8.98
N SER A 137 -7.37 -2.13 10.01
CA SER A 137 -6.28 -1.20 10.32
C SER A 137 -5.05 -1.92 10.89
N ASP A 138 -5.26 -2.91 11.76
CA ASP A 138 -4.19 -3.72 12.35
C ASP A 138 -3.50 -4.58 11.27
N ALA A 139 -4.28 -5.27 10.43
CA ALA A 139 -3.76 -6.07 9.33
C ALA A 139 -2.98 -5.22 8.29
N PHE A 140 -3.39 -3.96 8.09
CA PHE A 140 -2.64 -3.02 7.26
C PHE A 140 -1.33 -2.58 7.93
N LEU A 141 -1.41 -2.19 9.21
CA LEU A 141 -0.26 -1.77 10.01
C LEU A 141 0.85 -2.81 10.06
N GLN A 142 0.50 -4.08 10.29
CA GLN A 142 1.45 -5.20 10.33
C GLN A 142 2.09 -5.53 8.96
N ARG A 143 1.63 -4.86 7.90
CA ARG A 143 2.07 -5.09 6.53
C ARG A 143 3.00 -4.00 6.01
N VAL A 144 2.92 -2.81 6.60
CA VAL A 144 3.77 -1.67 6.30
C VAL A 144 4.91 -1.65 7.32
N SER A 145 6.15 -1.66 6.83
CA SER A 145 7.29 -1.22 7.66
C SER A 145 7.38 0.29 7.59
N TRP A 146 7.90 0.89 8.64
CA TRP A 146 7.47 2.20 9.07
C TRP A 146 8.68 2.94 9.68
N GLU A 147 9.14 4.03 9.07
CA GLU A 147 10.26 4.86 9.55
C GLU A 147 9.74 6.23 10.03
N GLY A 148 9.82 6.50 11.33
CA GLY A 148 9.14 7.67 11.91
C GLY A 148 7.63 7.53 11.73
N ASP A 149 7.00 8.42 10.95
CA ASP A 149 5.59 8.30 10.51
C ASP A 149 5.43 7.78 9.08
N LEU A 150 6.51 7.79 8.28
CA LEU A 150 6.48 7.50 6.85
C LEU A 150 6.47 6.00 6.57
N ALA A 151 5.66 5.59 5.58
CA ALA A 151 5.67 4.22 5.08
C ALA A 151 6.98 3.93 4.33
N ALA A 152 7.76 2.97 4.84
CA ALA A 152 9.09 2.66 4.32
C ALA A 152 9.09 1.39 3.46
N GLU A 153 8.46 0.30 3.90
CA GLU A 153 8.37 -0.94 3.12
C GLU A 153 6.95 -1.51 3.14
N TRP A 154 6.63 -2.39 2.17
CA TRP A 154 5.37 -3.12 2.13
C TRP A 154 5.58 -4.63 1.98
N ARG A 155 4.83 -5.44 2.74
CA ARG A 155 4.77 -6.89 2.61
C ARG A 155 3.61 -7.31 1.68
N PRO A 156 3.86 -7.76 0.44
CA PRO A 156 2.78 -8.14 -0.47
C PRO A 156 2.07 -9.43 -0.05
N HIS A 157 2.80 -10.38 0.54
CA HIS A 157 2.25 -11.66 0.93
C HIS A 157 1.31 -11.55 2.15
N ASP A 158 0.30 -12.40 2.26
CA ASP A 158 -0.63 -12.39 3.41
C ASP A 158 -0.03 -13.02 4.67
N ASP A 159 0.81 -14.06 4.52
CA ASP A 159 1.62 -14.64 5.61
C ASP A 159 2.55 -13.60 6.26
N GLU A 160 2.40 -13.43 7.57
CA GLU A 160 3.20 -12.53 8.42
C GLU A 160 4.68 -12.92 8.45
N ALA A 161 4.98 -14.23 8.38
CA ALA A 161 6.34 -14.74 8.34
C ALA A 161 7.01 -14.51 6.98
N SER A 162 6.26 -14.05 5.97
CA SER A 162 6.84 -13.81 4.65
C SER A 162 7.90 -12.72 4.72
N PRO A 163 9.14 -13.04 4.31
CA PRO A 163 10.24 -12.10 4.40
C PRO A 163 10.29 -11.15 3.19
N VAL A 164 9.40 -11.34 2.22
CA VAL A 164 9.32 -10.50 1.02
C VAL A 164 8.89 -9.09 1.40
N ARG A 165 9.73 -8.11 1.05
CA ARG A 165 9.45 -6.68 1.21
C ARG A 165 9.63 -5.96 -0.12
N ILE A 166 8.72 -5.01 -0.36
CA ILE A 166 8.82 -3.99 -1.39
C ILE A 166 9.35 -2.74 -0.71
N ASP A 167 10.45 -2.22 -1.23
CA ASP A 167 11.18 -1.07 -0.69
C ASP A 167 11.40 -0.07 -1.85
N PRO A 168 10.95 1.19 -1.70
CA PRO A 168 11.09 2.22 -2.73
C PRO A 168 12.53 2.73 -2.90
N ASP A 169 13.42 2.55 -1.91
CA ASP A 169 14.79 3.04 -1.85
C ASP A 169 15.86 2.05 -2.35
N LEU A 170 15.57 0.75 -2.39
CA LEU A 170 16.46 -0.26 -3.01
C LEU A 170 16.63 -0.11 -4.54
N ARG A 171 16.03 0.91 -5.18
CA ARG A 171 16.01 1.15 -6.63
C ARG A 171 17.06 2.13 -7.16
N HIS A 172 18.12 2.41 -6.41
CA HIS A 172 19.26 3.20 -6.90
C HIS A 172 20.02 2.46 -8.02
N GLY A 173 19.46 2.41 -9.24
CA GLY A 173 20.23 2.09 -10.45
C GLY A 173 19.68 1.06 -11.45
N ARG A 174 18.38 1.02 -11.79
CA ARG A 174 17.88 0.68 -13.17
C ARG A 174 16.35 0.70 -13.24
N ARG A 175 15.86 1.05 -14.43
CA ARG A 175 14.46 1.31 -14.75
C ARG A 175 13.53 0.12 -14.42
N SER A 176 12.37 0.47 -13.86
CA SER A 176 11.05 -0.19 -13.89
C SER A 176 11.02 -1.72 -13.96
N ALA A 177 11.39 -2.38 -12.86
CA ALA A 177 10.90 -3.71 -12.50
C ALA A 177 11.01 -3.88 -10.97
N ALA A 178 9.95 -4.35 -10.31
CA ALA A 178 9.89 -4.60 -8.87
C ALA A 178 11.11 -5.36 -8.33
N SER A 179 11.89 -4.71 -7.47
CA SER A 179 12.86 -5.38 -6.60
C SER A 179 12.12 -5.94 -5.38
N VAL A 180 12.02 -7.27 -5.32
CA VAL A 180 11.56 -8.01 -4.15
C VAL A 180 12.79 -8.38 -3.33
N ARG A 181 12.90 -7.91 -2.08
CA ARG A 181 13.93 -8.41 -1.16
C ARG A 181 13.46 -9.74 -0.57
N ALA A 182 14.11 -10.83 -0.92
CA ALA A 182 14.08 -12.08 -0.15
C ALA A 182 15.23 -12.03 0.87
N PRO A 183 15.12 -12.67 2.05
CA PRO A 183 16.15 -12.61 3.05
C PRO A 183 17.37 -13.36 2.54
N SER A 184 18.54 -12.73 2.64
CA SER A 184 19.83 -13.38 2.47
C SER A 184 20.04 -14.36 3.63
N GLY A 185 19.54 -15.59 3.45
CA GLY A 185 19.90 -16.72 4.30
C GLY A 185 21.30 -17.20 3.94
N SER A 186 22.21 -17.06 4.90
CA SER A 186 23.40 -17.89 5.16
C SER A 186 24.10 -18.51 3.95
N THR A 187 25.31 -18.01 3.68
CA THR A 187 26.37 -18.71 2.97
C THR A 187 26.49 -20.15 3.47
N THR A 188 25.92 -21.10 2.74
CA THR A 188 26.36 -22.49 2.78
C THR A 188 27.21 -22.70 1.54
N THR A 189 28.52 -22.62 1.75
CA THR A 189 29.56 -23.08 0.83
C THR A 189 29.25 -24.51 0.40
N LEU A 190 28.80 -24.72 -0.84
CA LEU A 190 29.04 -25.99 -1.53
C LEU A 190 30.27 -25.80 -2.41
N ALA A 191 31.38 -26.35 -1.93
CA ALA A 191 32.58 -26.56 -2.71
C ALA A 191 32.24 -27.38 -3.96
N LYS A 192 32.54 -26.85 -5.14
CA LYS A 192 32.63 -27.67 -6.36
C LYS A 192 33.97 -28.39 -6.33
N THR A 193 33.94 -29.68 -6.00
CA THR A 193 35.07 -30.58 -6.24
C THR A 193 35.12 -30.84 -7.75
N THR A 194 36.02 -30.15 -8.46
CA THR A 194 36.35 -30.47 -9.84
C THR A 194 37.34 -31.64 -9.83
N THR A 195 36.85 -32.84 -10.09
CA THR A 195 37.68 -33.99 -10.48
C THR A 195 37.99 -33.85 -11.98
N THR A 196 39.22 -33.44 -12.30
CA THR A 196 39.78 -33.54 -13.66
C THR A 196 40.52 -34.88 -13.75
N LEU A 197 40.05 -35.77 -14.62
CA LEU A 197 40.77 -36.96 -15.06
C LEU A 197 41.93 -36.54 -15.99
N PRO A 198 43.14 -37.12 -15.86
CA PRO A 198 44.22 -36.85 -16.78
C PRO A 198 44.13 -37.72 -18.05
N THR A 199 44.27 -37.07 -19.21
CA THR A 199 44.56 -37.69 -20.50
C THR A 199 46.05 -38.06 -20.54
N THR A 200 46.36 -39.34 -20.66
CA THR A 200 47.70 -39.83 -21.04
C THR A 200 47.70 -40.15 -22.53
N SER A 201 48.58 -39.48 -23.27
CA SER A 201 49.08 -39.95 -24.57
C SER A 201 50.36 -40.73 -24.36
N ALA A 202 50.36 -41.98 -24.83
CA ALA A 202 51.43 -42.66 -25.55
C ALA A 202 50.85 -43.94 -26.16
#